data_AF-A0A9X8HF89-F1
#
_entry.id   AF-A0A9X8HF89-F1
#
_cell.length_a   1.000
_cell.length_b   1.000
_cell.length_c   1.000
_cell.angle_alpha   90.00
_cell.angle_beta   90.00
_cell.angle_gamma   90.00
#
_symmetry.space_group_name_H-M   'P 1'
#
loop_
_entity.id
_entity.type
_entity.pdbx_description
1 polymer ?
#
loop_
_entity_poly.entity_id
_entity_poly.type
_entity_poly.pdbx_seq_one_letter_code
_entity_poly.pdbx_strand_id
1 'polypeptide(L)'
;MFVILKQNLWRSSVISLPMLHFQRLARADIAAASWLRRLSTSHAPLRFLIVEGYSEEGRKELVDNGARIASDLYATMLASSAGSIPTTHHVIYPTDGPFELPDLSQFDGVAWTGFAVFAAGGKVAKNPNGREMGLARKFWGLQYHPEYNLHEMARLTHARRGRLVNYGLFRDMAAADRYVAELELLYANPHRKDIAWRLGIDADVLDDDIRCIEVKNYIKHLVLPYKQARALLL
;
A
#
# COMPACT_ATOMS: atom_id res chain seq x y z
N MET A 1 -8.19 12.57 -3.82
CA MET A 1 -9.61 12.28 -3.52
C MET A 1 -9.64 11.09 -2.59
N PHE A 2 -9.89 11.34 -1.30
CA PHE A 2 -9.85 10.36 -0.22
C PHE A 2 -11.10 9.48 -0.22
N VAL A 3 -10.93 8.16 -0.06
CA VAL A 3 -12.03 7.25 0.25
C VAL A 3 -11.57 6.27 1.33
N ILE A 4 -11.76 6.69 2.59
CA ILE A 4 -11.75 5.79 3.75
C ILE A 4 -13.14 5.15 3.83
N LEU A 5 -13.25 3.86 3.54
CA LEU A 5 -14.46 3.08 3.85
C LEU A 5 -14.40 2.64 5.31
N LYS A 6 -14.98 3.46 6.19
CA LYS A 6 -15.28 3.10 7.59
C LYS A 6 -16.49 2.16 7.58
N GLN A 7 -16.32 0.87 7.90
CA GLN A 7 -17.46 0.02 8.24
C GLN A 7 -17.94 0.40 9.64
N ASN A 8 -19.04 1.15 9.71
CA ASN A 8 -19.90 1.22 10.88
C ASN A 8 -20.63 -0.12 11.01
N LEU A 9 -20.26 -0.91 12.02
CA LEU A 9 -21.07 -2.03 12.49
C LEU A 9 -21.13 -2.00 14.02
N TRP A 10 -21.77 -1.00 14.62
CA TRP A 10 -22.23 -1.09 16.02
C TRP A 10 -23.47 -0.21 16.29
N ARG A 11 -24.53 -0.88 16.77
CA ARG A 11 -25.77 -0.43 17.45
C ARG A 11 -26.89 0.11 16.53
N SER A 12 -28.11 -0.40 16.60
CA SER A 12 -28.90 -0.59 17.83
C SER A 12 -29.92 -1.73 17.74
N SER A 13 -29.87 -2.68 18.67
CA SER A 13 -31.03 -3.36 19.27
C SER A 13 -30.65 -3.75 20.69
N VAL A 14 -31.44 -3.26 21.64
CA VAL A 14 -31.31 -3.50 23.07
C VAL A 14 -31.78 -4.91 23.38
N ILE A 15 -30.90 -5.77 23.91
CA ILE A 15 -31.29 -6.90 24.76
C ILE A 15 -30.27 -6.99 25.89
N SER A 16 -30.77 -6.77 27.11
CA SER A 16 -30.06 -6.87 28.38
C SER A 16 -29.84 -8.33 28.76
N LEU A 17 -28.64 -8.73 29.20
CA LEU A 17 -28.38 -9.90 30.06
C LEU A 17 -27.02 -9.72 30.79
N PRO A 18 -26.82 -10.29 32.00
CA PRO A 18 -26.04 -9.66 33.07
C PRO A 18 -24.57 -10.10 33.20
N MET A 19 -23.76 -9.19 33.76
CA MET A 19 -22.43 -9.43 34.32
C MET A 19 -22.46 -10.58 35.33
N LEU A 20 -21.60 -11.59 35.17
CA LEU A 20 -21.02 -12.42 36.24
C LEU A 20 -20.10 -13.51 35.66
N HIS A 21 -18.81 -13.21 35.44
CA HIS A 21 -17.67 -14.12 35.67
C HIS A 21 -16.36 -13.55 35.08
N PHE A 22 -15.66 -12.69 35.84
CA PHE A 22 -14.28 -12.30 35.54
C PHE A 22 -13.46 -12.20 36.82
N GLN A 23 -13.26 -13.34 37.51
CA GLN A 23 -12.34 -13.43 38.67
C GLN A 23 -11.53 -14.74 38.72
N ARG A 24 -11.22 -15.38 37.58
CA ARG A 24 -10.45 -16.64 37.59
C ARG A 24 -9.28 -16.74 36.60
N LEU A 25 -8.59 -15.63 36.32
CA LEU A 25 -7.40 -15.63 35.45
C LEU A 25 -6.11 -15.05 36.08
N ALA A 26 -6.11 -14.67 37.35
CA ALA A 26 -4.94 -14.10 38.03
C ALA A 26 -3.88 -15.13 38.52
N ARG A 27 -3.90 -16.37 38.00
CA ARG A 27 -2.87 -17.41 38.28
C ARG A 27 -2.21 -17.97 37.01
N ALA A 28 -2.49 -17.39 35.85
CA ALA A 28 -1.87 -17.77 34.57
C ALA A 28 -0.57 -17.00 34.26
N ASP A 29 -0.16 -16.08 35.14
CA ASP A 29 0.85 -15.05 34.83
C ASP A 29 2.29 -15.55 34.71
N ILE A 30 2.67 -16.66 35.37
CA ILE A 30 4.05 -17.16 35.33
C ILE A 30 4.31 -18.06 34.11
N ALA A 31 3.30 -18.83 33.66
CA ALA A 31 3.38 -19.58 32.40
C ALA A 31 3.27 -18.64 31.19
N ALA A 32 2.43 -17.60 31.28
CA ALA A 32 2.28 -16.56 30.26
C ALA A 32 3.58 -15.80 30.01
N ALA A 33 4.41 -15.51 31.02
CA ALA A 33 5.70 -14.86 30.83
C ALA A 33 6.69 -15.72 30.02
N SER A 34 6.67 -17.05 30.19
CA SER A 34 7.48 -17.99 29.39
C SER A 34 6.93 -18.22 27.98
N TRP A 35 5.62 -18.06 27.79
CA TRP A 35 4.92 -18.07 26.50
C TRP A 35 5.17 -16.76 25.74
N LEU A 36 5.12 -15.60 26.40
CA LEU A 36 5.42 -14.27 25.86
C LEU A 36 6.89 -14.14 25.43
N ARG A 37 7.80 -14.86 26.09
CA ARG A 37 9.23 -14.92 25.70
C ARG A 37 9.49 -15.85 24.51
N ARG A 38 8.63 -16.87 24.30
CA ARG A 38 8.63 -17.76 23.12
C ARG A 38 7.85 -17.19 21.94
N LEU A 39 6.94 -16.26 22.21
CA LEU A 39 6.32 -15.31 21.28
C LEU A 39 7.23 -14.12 20.97
N SER A 40 8.54 -14.23 21.23
CA SER A 40 9.54 -13.46 20.48
C SER A 40 9.17 -13.65 19.02
N THR A 41 8.52 -12.62 18.45
CA THR A 41 8.22 -12.47 17.04
C THR A 41 9.34 -13.14 16.28
N SER A 42 9.02 -14.18 15.50
CA SER A 42 10.06 -14.84 14.72
C SER A 42 10.85 -13.72 14.04
N HIS A 43 12.16 -13.67 14.26
CA HIS A 43 13.04 -12.72 13.56
C HIS A 43 13.02 -12.97 12.04
N ALA A 44 12.24 -13.94 11.59
CA ALA A 44 11.97 -14.24 10.21
C ALA A 44 11.25 -13.05 9.55
N PRO A 45 11.73 -12.63 8.36
CA PRO A 45 11.18 -11.48 7.66
C PRO A 45 9.69 -11.65 7.33
N LEU A 46 8.96 -10.54 7.21
CA LEU A 46 7.66 -10.51 6.53
C LEU A 46 7.88 -10.72 5.04
N ARG A 47 7.21 -11.71 4.46
CA ARG A 47 7.33 -12.06 3.05
C ARG A 47 6.17 -11.47 2.28
N PHE A 48 6.43 -10.56 1.35
CA PHE A 48 5.41 -9.96 0.50
C PHE A 48 5.43 -10.53 -0.91
N LEU A 49 4.25 -10.74 -1.48
CA LEU A 49 4.10 -10.85 -2.93
C LEU A 49 3.70 -9.47 -3.46
N ILE A 50 4.43 -8.95 -4.43
CA ILE A 50 4.08 -7.72 -5.15
C ILE A 50 3.67 -8.15 -6.56
N VAL A 51 2.46 -7.78 -6.95
CA VAL A 51 1.99 -8.05 -8.31
C VAL A 51 2.12 -6.79 -9.14
N GLU A 52 3.03 -6.83 -10.10
CA GLU A 52 3.35 -5.70 -10.97
C GLU A 52 2.38 -5.63 -12.15
N GLY A 53 1.46 -4.67 -12.10
CA GLY A 53 0.39 -4.50 -13.09
C GLY A 53 0.71 -3.55 -14.24
N TYR A 54 1.86 -2.88 -14.27
CA TYR A 54 2.29 -2.11 -15.45
C TYR A 54 2.93 -3.04 -16.49
N SER A 55 2.64 -2.83 -17.77
CA SER A 55 3.26 -3.61 -18.87
C SER A 55 4.77 -3.42 -18.93
N GLU A 56 5.48 -4.37 -19.54
CA GLU A 56 6.93 -4.28 -19.76
C GLU A 56 7.32 -2.96 -20.43
N GLU A 57 6.60 -2.55 -21.48
CA GLU A 57 6.86 -1.30 -22.19
C GLU A 57 6.59 -0.09 -21.30
N GLY A 58 5.52 -0.12 -20.51
CA GLY A 58 5.19 0.96 -19.58
C GLY A 58 6.24 1.11 -18.48
N ARG A 59 6.77 0.01 -17.96
CA ARG A 59 7.88 0.02 -16.98
C ARG A 59 9.17 0.53 -17.62
N LYS A 60 9.47 0.08 -18.83
CA LYS A 60 10.64 0.56 -19.60
C LYS A 60 10.57 2.05 -19.86
N GLU A 61 9.40 2.58 -20.28
CA GLU A 61 9.17 4.02 -20.47
C GLU A 61 9.49 4.81 -19.20
N LEU A 62 9.06 4.32 -18.03
CA LEU A 62 9.35 4.97 -16.74
C LEU A 62 10.85 5.00 -16.45
N VAL A 63 11.52 3.85 -16.57
CA VAL A 63 12.96 3.70 -16.28
C VAL A 63 13.80 4.55 -17.23
N ASP A 64 13.53 4.49 -18.55
CA ASP A 64 14.25 5.25 -19.57
C ASP A 64 14.16 6.78 -19.33
N ASN A 65 13.13 7.22 -18.59
CA ASN A 65 12.92 8.63 -18.22
C ASN A 65 13.29 8.96 -16.76
N GLY A 66 14.02 8.06 -16.08
CA GLY A 66 14.56 8.28 -14.74
C GLY A 66 13.55 8.17 -13.60
N ALA A 67 12.42 7.50 -13.82
CA ALA A 67 11.48 7.12 -12.78
C ALA A 67 11.70 5.67 -12.34
N ARG A 68 11.40 5.36 -11.07
CA ARG A 68 11.40 3.99 -10.57
C ARG A 68 10.12 3.26 -10.98
N ILE A 69 10.20 1.94 -11.13
CA ILE A 69 9.01 1.12 -11.34
C ILE A 69 8.20 0.99 -10.04
N ALA A 70 6.90 0.75 -10.17
CA ALA A 70 6.01 0.74 -9.01
C ALA A 70 6.34 -0.38 -8.03
N SER A 71 6.75 -1.57 -8.49
CA SER A 71 7.11 -2.68 -7.61
C SER A 71 8.23 -2.32 -6.62
N ASP A 72 9.24 -1.57 -7.07
CA ASP A 72 10.37 -1.14 -6.23
C ASP A 72 9.94 -0.11 -5.18
N LEU A 73 9.04 0.79 -5.58
CA LEU A 73 8.44 1.78 -4.69
C LEU A 73 7.59 1.10 -3.61
N TYR A 74 6.77 0.13 -4.00
CA TYR A 74 6.01 -0.69 -3.07
C TYR A 74 6.90 -1.48 -2.10
N ALA A 75 7.96 -2.12 -2.60
CA ALA A 75 8.90 -2.85 -1.75
C ALA A 75 9.55 -1.93 -0.70
N THR A 76 10.00 -0.74 -1.13
CA THR A 76 10.59 0.27 -0.23
C THR A 76 9.60 0.74 0.82
N MET A 77 8.37 1.04 0.41
CA MET A 77 7.32 1.51 1.30
C MET A 77 6.87 0.43 2.30
N LEU A 78 6.72 -0.82 1.88
CA LEU A 78 6.39 -1.94 2.75
C LEU A 78 7.47 -2.17 3.80
N ALA A 79 8.74 -2.13 3.40
CA ALA A 79 9.88 -2.23 4.31
C ALA A 79 9.87 -1.09 5.35
N SER A 80 9.68 0.16 4.88
CA SER A 80 9.63 1.33 5.76
C SER A 80 8.43 1.30 6.72
N SER A 81 7.30 0.76 6.27
CA SER A 81 6.06 0.65 7.05
C SER A 81 6.08 -0.51 8.06
N ALA A 82 6.97 -1.48 7.89
CA ALA A 82 7.12 -2.63 8.80
C ALA A 82 7.87 -2.30 10.10
N GLY A 83 8.33 -1.04 10.26
CA GLY A 83 9.10 -0.62 11.43
C GLY A 83 10.45 -1.34 11.48
N SER A 84 10.73 -2.04 12.58
CA SER A 84 12.00 -2.77 12.75
C SER A 84 11.96 -4.21 12.24
N ILE A 85 10.84 -4.69 11.69
CA ILE A 85 10.69 -6.07 11.23
C ILE A 85 11.29 -6.19 9.82
N PRO A 86 12.29 -7.07 9.59
CA PRO A 86 12.82 -7.28 8.25
C PRO A 86 11.74 -7.70 7.26
N THR A 87 11.87 -7.30 6.00
CA THR A 87 10.93 -7.66 4.93
C THR A 87 11.67 -8.28 3.75
N THR A 88 11.08 -9.29 3.12
CA THR A 88 11.46 -9.77 1.80
C THR A 88 10.26 -9.66 0.87
N HIS A 89 10.51 -9.63 -0.44
CA HIS A 89 9.44 -9.57 -1.42
C HIS A 89 9.77 -10.44 -2.64
N HIS A 90 8.72 -10.90 -3.31
CA HIS A 90 8.76 -11.53 -4.62
C HIS A 90 7.86 -10.70 -5.56
N VAL A 91 8.33 -10.39 -6.76
CA VAL A 91 7.55 -9.66 -7.76
C VAL A 91 7.12 -10.61 -8.87
N ILE A 92 5.85 -10.57 -9.25
CA ILE A 92 5.34 -11.24 -10.47
C ILE A 92 4.86 -10.19 -11.48
N TYR A 93 4.99 -10.51 -12.78
CA TYR A 93 4.69 -9.60 -13.89
C TYR A 93 3.62 -10.18 -14.82
N PRO A 94 2.35 -10.26 -14.38
CA PRO A 94 1.27 -10.89 -15.13
C PRO A 94 0.97 -10.24 -16.49
N THR A 95 1.44 -9.02 -16.72
CA THR A 95 1.23 -8.29 -17.98
C THR A 95 2.24 -8.63 -19.07
N ASP A 96 3.32 -9.33 -18.73
CA ASP A 96 4.43 -9.60 -19.66
C ASP A 96 4.19 -10.87 -20.49
N GLY A 97 3.13 -11.62 -20.18
CA GLY A 97 2.77 -12.85 -20.86
C GLY A 97 2.09 -13.84 -19.91
N PRO A 98 1.94 -15.10 -20.33
CA PRO A 98 1.48 -16.17 -19.45
C PRO A 98 2.35 -16.24 -18.19
N PHE A 99 1.71 -16.32 -17.02
CA PHE A 99 2.40 -16.47 -15.75
C PHE A 99 1.77 -17.59 -14.93
N GLU A 100 2.57 -18.20 -14.07
CA GLU A 100 2.08 -19.13 -13.06
C GLU A 100 1.94 -18.40 -11.73
N LEU A 101 0.77 -18.52 -11.10
CA LEU A 101 0.58 -17.95 -9.77
C LEU A 101 1.40 -18.77 -8.76
N PRO A 102 2.32 -18.14 -8.00
CA PRO A 102 3.06 -18.86 -6.98
C PRO A 102 2.11 -19.34 -5.87
N ASP A 103 2.52 -20.36 -5.10
CA ASP A 103 1.77 -20.77 -3.91
C ASP A 103 1.67 -19.58 -2.94
N LEU A 104 0.47 -18.99 -2.83
CA LEU A 104 0.22 -17.83 -1.99
C LEU A 104 0.47 -18.10 -0.52
N SER A 105 0.44 -19.37 -0.11
CA SER A 105 0.75 -19.77 1.26
C SER A 105 2.19 -19.41 1.63
N GLN A 106 3.11 -19.17 0.70
CA GLN A 106 4.48 -18.76 1.07
C GLN A 106 4.61 -17.29 1.48
N PHE A 107 3.57 -16.47 1.33
CA PHE A 107 3.61 -15.03 1.62
C PHE A 107 2.79 -14.68 2.86
N ASP A 108 3.20 -13.63 3.57
CA ASP A 108 2.53 -13.11 4.75
C ASP A 108 1.60 -11.94 4.37
N GLY A 109 1.86 -11.27 3.24
CA GLY A 109 1.01 -10.23 2.67
C GLY A 109 1.17 -10.12 1.15
N VAL A 110 0.18 -9.52 0.49
CA VAL A 110 0.19 -9.22 -0.95
C VAL A 110 0.01 -7.70 -1.17
N ALA A 111 0.68 -7.15 -2.18
CA ALA A 111 0.49 -5.80 -2.68
C ALA A 111 0.36 -5.81 -4.21
N TRP A 112 -0.31 -4.82 -4.78
CA TRP A 112 -0.60 -4.73 -6.20
C TRP A 112 -0.24 -3.36 -6.76
N THR A 113 0.51 -3.30 -7.84
CA THR A 113 0.80 -2.04 -8.53
C THR A 113 -0.19 -1.86 -9.69
N GLY A 114 -0.77 -0.66 -9.86
CA GLY A 114 -1.58 -0.36 -11.05
C GLY A 114 -2.91 -1.15 -11.21
N PHE A 115 -3.41 -1.19 -12.45
CA PHE A 115 -4.84 -1.36 -12.80
C PHE A 115 -5.46 -2.72 -12.39
N ALA A 116 -6.57 -2.63 -11.64
CA ALA A 116 -7.21 -3.65 -10.79
C ALA A 116 -7.82 -4.91 -11.45
N VAL A 117 -7.58 -5.17 -12.71
CA VAL A 117 -8.62 -5.85 -13.51
C VAL A 117 -8.35 -7.33 -13.76
N PHE A 118 -7.10 -7.77 -13.89
CA PHE A 118 -6.85 -9.06 -14.54
C PHE A 118 -6.70 -10.28 -13.64
N ALA A 119 -6.42 -10.12 -12.35
CA ALA A 119 -5.77 -11.19 -11.62
C ALA A 119 -6.65 -12.07 -10.72
N ALA A 120 -7.95 -11.82 -10.70
CA ALA A 120 -8.92 -12.68 -10.01
C ALA A 120 -9.86 -13.42 -10.98
N GLY A 121 -9.62 -13.37 -12.29
CA GLY A 121 -10.47 -14.01 -13.29
C GLY A 121 -11.86 -13.37 -13.45
N GLY A 122 -12.03 -12.12 -13.04
CA GLY A 122 -13.28 -11.36 -13.17
C GLY A 122 -13.39 -10.65 -14.53
N LYS A 123 -14.62 -10.49 -15.05
CA LYS A 123 -14.89 -9.55 -16.15
C LYS A 123 -14.96 -8.13 -15.60
N VAL A 124 -14.34 -7.17 -16.29
CA VAL A 124 -14.41 -5.75 -15.90
C VAL A 124 -15.22 -4.94 -16.89
N ALA A 125 -16.09 -4.12 -16.32
CA ALA A 125 -16.83 -3.06 -16.98
C ALA A 125 -16.69 -1.78 -16.14
N LYS A 126 -16.86 -0.62 -16.77
CA LYS A 126 -16.80 0.69 -16.09
C LYS A 126 -17.85 0.75 -14.98
N ASN A 127 -17.42 0.86 -13.73
CA ASN A 127 -18.34 1.09 -12.61
C ASN A 127 -18.88 2.53 -12.71
N PRO A 128 -20.20 2.77 -12.83
CA PRO A 128 -20.77 4.11 -12.93
C PRO A 128 -20.49 4.99 -11.69
N ASN A 129 -20.06 4.38 -10.57
CA ASN A 129 -19.78 5.05 -9.30
C ASN A 129 -18.29 5.14 -8.93
N GLY A 130 -17.36 4.73 -9.81
CA GLY A 130 -15.92 4.98 -9.64
C GLY A 130 -15.22 4.34 -8.43
N ARG A 131 -15.71 3.19 -7.95
CA ARG A 131 -15.10 2.45 -6.82
C ARG A 131 -14.52 1.13 -7.33
N GLU A 132 -13.21 1.09 -7.50
CA GLU A 132 -12.47 -0.11 -7.91
C GLU A 132 -11.71 -0.64 -6.69
N MET A 133 -12.20 -1.73 -6.10
CA MET A 133 -11.56 -2.50 -5.04
C MET A 133 -11.80 -3.98 -5.36
N GLY A 134 -10.75 -4.75 -5.57
CA GLY A 134 -10.84 -6.19 -5.87
C GLY A 134 -10.73 -7.03 -4.61
N LEU A 135 -11.81 -7.72 -4.23
CA LEU A 135 -11.80 -8.72 -3.16
C LEU A 135 -11.60 -10.12 -3.79
N ALA A 136 -10.41 -10.70 -3.63
CA ALA A 136 -10.20 -12.12 -3.94
C ALA A 136 -10.40 -12.94 -2.65
N ARG A 137 -11.17 -14.02 -2.75
CA ARG A 137 -11.81 -14.77 -1.63
C ARG A 137 -10.89 -15.30 -0.51
N LYS A 138 -9.56 -15.09 -0.54
CA LYS A 138 -8.60 -15.60 0.45
C LYS A 138 -7.50 -14.62 0.90
N PHE A 139 -7.48 -13.36 0.46
CA PHE A 139 -6.42 -12.42 0.87
C PHE A 139 -6.88 -10.96 0.93
N TRP A 140 -6.09 -10.14 1.62
CA TRP A 140 -6.24 -8.68 1.72
C TRP A 140 -5.15 -7.99 0.91
N GLY A 141 -5.49 -6.91 0.22
CA GLY A 141 -4.55 -6.09 -0.54
C GLY A 141 -4.96 -4.62 -0.51
N LEU A 142 -3.99 -3.73 -0.72
CA LEU A 142 -4.19 -2.29 -0.83
C LEU A 142 -4.16 -1.91 -2.32
N GLN A 143 -5.05 -1.02 -2.76
CA GLN A 143 -4.98 -0.38 -4.08
C GLN A 143 -5.23 1.12 -3.94
N TYR A 144 -4.14 1.85 -3.75
CA TYR A 144 -3.96 3.30 -3.88
C TYR A 144 -2.44 3.51 -4.05
N HIS A 145 -1.94 4.71 -4.30
CA HIS A 145 -0.49 4.93 -4.51
C HIS A 145 0.21 5.66 -3.35
N PRO A 146 0.18 5.11 -2.11
CA PRO A 146 0.87 5.73 -0.98
C PRO A 146 2.38 5.80 -1.19
N GLU A 147 2.96 5.01 -2.08
CA GLU A 147 4.38 5.03 -2.39
C GLU A 147 4.83 6.29 -3.14
N TYR A 148 3.88 7.03 -3.74
CA TYR A 148 4.18 8.28 -4.45
C TYR A 148 4.29 9.46 -3.49
N ASN A 149 5.52 9.75 -3.06
CA ASN A 149 5.86 11.05 -2.47
C ASN A 149 6.02 12.11 -3.59
N LEU A 150 6.30 13.36 -3.20
CA LEU A 150 6.46 14.45 -4.15
C LEU A 150 7.58 14.23 -5.17
N HIS A 151 8.69 13.61 -4.76
CA HIS A 151 9.79 13.26 -5.66
C HIS A 151 9.34 12.25 -6.71
N GLU A 152 8.69 11.16 -6.30
CA GLU A 152 8.20 10.14 -7.24
C GLU A 152 7.14 10.71 -8.20
N MET A 153 6.25 11.58 -7.70
CA MET A 153 5.31 12.28 -8.56
C MET A 153 6.01 13.22 -9.56
N ALA A 154 7.09 13.88 -9.16
CA ALA A 154 7.89 14.73 -10.04
C ALA A 154 8.56 13.89 -11.14
N ARG A 155 9.19 12.76 -10.78
CA ARG A 155 9.80 11.82 -11.74
C ARG A 155 8.78 11.23 -12.70
N LEU A 156 7.62 10.80 -12.19
CA LEU A 156 6.53 10.26 -13.00
C LEU A 156 5.96 11.31 -13.96
N THR A 157 5.77 12.53 -13.48
CA THR A 157 5.30 13.66 -14.29
C THR A 157 6.32 13.99 -15.38
N HIS A 158 7.60 14.05 -15.02
CA HIS A 158 8.69 14.25 -15.98
C HIS A 158 8.68 13.17 -17.05
N ALA A 159 8.59 11.89 -16.67
CA ALA A 159 8.56 10.77 -17.61
C ALA A 159 7.39 10.84 -18.59
N ARG A 160 6.23 11.33 -18.14
CA ARG A 160 4.99 11.35 -18.94
C ARG A 160 4.67 12.71 -19.54
N ARG A 161 5.51 13.74 -19.36
CA ARG A 161 5.15 15.13 -19.68
C ARG A 161 4.69 15.36 -21.11
N GLY A 162 5.28 14.67 -22.09
CA GLY A 162 4.82 14.72 -23.48
C GLY A 162 3.37 14.26 -23.64
N ARG A 163 3.00 13.14 -22.99
CA ARG A 163 1.61 12.65 -22.98
C ARG A 163 0.69 13.58 -22.22
N LEU A 164 1.13 14.14 -21.09
CA LEU A 164 0.33 15.06 -20.28
C LEU A 164 0.05 16.38 -21.03
N VAL A 165 1.01 16.88 -21.82
CA VAL A 165 0.79 17.99 -22.75
C VAL A 165 -0.18 17.61 -23.86
N ASN A 166 0.01 16.44 -24.48
CA ASN A 166 -0.89 15.95 -25.53
C ASN A 166 -2.35 15.75 -25.03
N TYR A 167 -2.53 15.40 -23.75
CA TYR A 167 -3.84 15.30 -23.11
C TYR A 167 -4.40 16.65 -22.63
N GLY A 168 -3.67 17.76 -22.83
CA GLY A 168 -4.10 19.10 -22.43
C GLY A 168 -4.03 19.36 -20.92
N LEU A 169 -3.37 18.48 -20.14
CA LEU A 169 -3.15 18.68 -18.70
C LEU A 169 -2.05 19.72 -18.42
N PHE A 170 -1.13 19.90 -19.36
CA PHE A 170 -0.21 21.02 -19.40
C PHE A 170 -0.33 21.74 -20.74
N ARG A 171 -0.22 23.07 -20.71
CA ARG A 171 -0.26 23.91 -21.91
C ARG A 171 0.87 23.56 -22.89
N ASP A 172 2.07 23.37 -22.35
CA ASP A 172 3.30 23.13 -23.08
C ASP A 172 4.30 22.37 -22.20
N MET A 173 5.40 21.91 -22.80
CA MET A 173 6.47 21.20 -22.09
C MET A 173 7.08 22.04 -20.97
N ALA A 174 7.24 23.36 -21.20
CA ALA A 174 7.80 24.26 -20.19
C ALA A 174 6.89 24.39 -18.96
N ALA A 175 5.57 24.31 -19.12
CA ALA A 175 4.62 24.28 -18.01
C ALA A 175 4.75 22.99 -17.20
N ALA A 176 4.90 21.85 -17.87
CA ALA A 176 5.16 20.57 -17.21
C ALA A 176 6.50 20.59 -16.44
N ASP A 177 7.56 21.11 -17.06
CA ASP A 177 8.89 21.20 -16.45
C ASP A 177 8.89 22.12 -15.22
N ARG A 178 8.16 23.25 -15.27
CA ARG A 178 7.96 24.12 -14.09
C ARG A 178 7.25 23.40 -12.96
N TYR A 179 6.18 22.67 -13.26
CA TYR A 179 5.45 21.90 -12.26
C TYR A 179 6.32 20.81 -11.62
N VAL A 180 7.11 20.08 -12.42
CA VAL A 180 8.11 19.11 -11.93
C VAL A 180 9.11 19.79 -10.99
N ALA A 181 9.64 20.96 -11.35
CA ALA A 181 10.58 21.69 -10.51
C ALA A 181 9.95 22.15 -9.19
N GLU A 182 8.68 22.55 -9.18
CA GLU A 182 7.96 22.92 -7.96
C GLU A 182 7.75 21.72 -7.03
N LEU A 183 7.41 20.55 -7.57
CA LEU A 183 7.29 19.32 -6.78
C LEU A 183 8.62 18.94 -6.12
N GLU A 184 9.73 18.98 -6.86
CA GLU A 184 11.07 18.71 -6.30
C GLU A 184 11.47 19.76 -5.26
N LEU A 185 11.17 21.04 -5.50
CA LEU A 185 11.49 22.10 -4.56
C LEU A 185 10.70 21.94 -3.25
N LEU A 186 9.43 21.59 -3.34
CA LEU A 186 8.58 21.33 -2.18
C LEU A 186 8.98 20.03 -1.46
N TYR A 187 9.37 18.98 -2.19
CA TYR A 187 9.94 17.76 -1.61
C TYR A 187 11.19 18.06 -0.78
N ALA A 188 12.11 18.85 -1.33
CA ALA A 188 13.33 19.25 -0.62
C ALA A 188 13.07 20.23 0.53
N ASN A 189 11.96 20.97 0.50
CA ASN A 189 11.61 22.00 1.48
C ASN A 189 10.13 21.91 1.88
N PRO A 190 9.71 20.88 2.65
CA PRO A 190 8.29 20.59 2.91
C PRO A 190 7.55 21.70 3.68
N HIS A 191 8.28 22.63 4.31
CA HIS A 191 7.72 23.78 5.01
C HIS A 191 7.36 24.97 4.10
N ARG A 192 7.60 24.89 2.78
CA ARG A 192 7.26 25.94 1.80
C ARG A 192 5.75 26.03 1.56
N LYS A 193 5.06 26.66 2.52
CA LYS A 193 3.59 26.85 2.51
C LYS A 193 3.07 27.57 1.27
N ASP A 194 3.85 28.47 0.70
CA ASP A 194 3.49 29.19 -0.53
C ASP A 194 3.39 28.26 -1.75
N ILE A 195 4.29 27.28 -1.86
CA ILE A 195 4.25 26.27 -2.93
C ILE A 195 3.16 25.24 -2.62
N ALA A 196 3.11 24.72 -1.39
CA ALA A 196 2.11 23.75 -0.97
C ALA A 196 0.68 24.25 -1.20
N TRP A 197 0.39 25.50 -0.80
CA TRP A 197 -0.89 26.15 -1.04
C TRP A 197 -1.21 26.28 -2.53
N ARG A 198 -0.25 26.74 -3.35
CA ARG A 198 -0.44 26.91 -4.79
C ARG A 198 -0.71 25.59 -5.50
N LEU A 199 -0.06 24.50 -5.08
CA LEU A 199 -0.25 23.17 -5.65
C LEU A 199 -1.44 22.41 -5.05
N GLY A 200 -2.07 22.93 -3.99
CA GLY A 200 -3.15 22.24 -3.29
C GLY A 200 -2.67 20.96 -2.58
N ILE A 201 -1.42 20.96 -2.10
CA ILE A 201 -0.78 19.82 -1.44
C ILE A 201 -0.73 20.11 0.06
N ASP A 202 -1.11 19.13 0.87
CA ASP A 202 -1.14 19.24 2.33
C ASP A 202 -0.39 18.07 3.00
N ALA A 203 -0.59 17.94 4.32
CA ALA A 203 0.08 16.95 5.14
C ALA A 203 -0.22 15.50 4.73
N ASP A 204 -1.36 15.23 4.08
CA ASP A 204 -1.72 13.87 3.67
C ASP A 204 -0.78 13.32 2.58
N VAL A 205 -0.05 14.20 1.90
CA VAL A 205 0.98 13.85 0.90
C VAL A 205 2.38 14.12 1.43
N LEU A 206 2.57 15.23 2.15
CA LEU A 206 3.88 15.69 2.63
C LEU A 206 4.42 14.89 3.81
N ASP A 207 3.54 14.32 4.63
CA ASP A 207 3.93 13.55 5.82
C ASP A 207 3.83 12.06 5.53
N ASP A 208 4.96 11.38 5.52
CA ASP A 208 5.07 9.93 5.29
C ASP A 208 4.32 9.11 6.34
N ASP A 209 4.22 9.60 7.59
CA ASP A 209 3.48 8.91 8.63
C ASP A 209 1.98 8.93 8.40
N ILE A 210 1.47 10.00 7.77
CA ILE A 210 0.08 10.13 7.36
C ILE A 210 -0.14 9.38 6.04
N ARG A 211 0.66 9.66 5.00
CA ARG A 211 0.53 9.07 3.66
C ARG A 211 0.59 7.54 3.69
N CYS A 212 1.46 6.96 4.53
CA CYS A 212 1.63 5.51 4.64
C CYS A 212 0.87 4.88 5.82
N ILE A 213 -0.02 5.61 6.50
CA ILE A 213 -0.70 5.11 7.72
C ILE A 213 -1.51 3.85 7.45
N GLU A 214 -2.16 3.78 6.30
CA GLU A 214 -2.97 2.64 5.89
C GLU A 214 -2.10 1.40 5.60
N VAL A 215 -0.89 1.58 5.06
CA VAL A 215 0.09 0.50 4.87
C VAL A 215 0.57 -0.05 6.22
N LYS A 216 0.89 0.85 7.16
CA LYS A 216 1.25 0.47 8.54
C LYS A 216 0.12 -0.31 9.20
N ASN A 217 -1.13 0.15 9.03
CA ASN A 217 -2.31 -0.53 9.56
C ASN A 217 -2.54 -1.90 8.92
N TYR A 218 -2.36 -2.01 7.59
CA TYR A 218 -2.41 -3.29 6.88
C TYR A 218 -1.40 -4.29 7.45
N ILE A 219 -0.14 -3.87 7.64
CA ILE A 219 0.89 -4.73 8.22
C ILE A 219 0.51 -5.14 9.65
N LYS A 220 0.12 -4.16 10.48
CA LYS A 220 -0.19 -4.36 11.90
C LYS A 220 -1.39 -5.26 12.13
N HIS A 221 -2.47 -5.05 11.39
CA HIS A 221 -3.77 -5.64 11.68
C HIS A 221 -4.12 -6.84 10.80
N LEU A 222 -3.42 -7.06 9.68
CA LEU A 222 -3.71 -8.16 8.76
C LEU A 222 -2.49 -9.07 8.56
N VAL A 223 -1.35 -8.52 8.15
CA VAL A 223 -0.14 -9.32 7.84
C VAL A 223 0.42 -10.01 9.09
N LEU A 224 0.64 -9.25 10.18
CA LEU A 224 1.20 -9.80 11.40
C LEU A 224 0.29 -10.87 12.05
N PRO A 225 -1.03 -10.65 12.22
CA PRO A 225 -1.92 -11.68 12.74
C PRO A 225 -1.99 -12.92 11.84
N TYR A 226 -1.98 -12.75 10.51
CA TYR A 226 -1.98 -13.86 9.58
C TYR A 226 -0.71 -14.73 9.69
N LYS A 227 0.47 -14.10 9.73
CA LYS A 227 1.75 -14.80 9.93
C LYS A 227 1.77 -15.57 11.26
N GLN A 228 1.27 -14.97 12.33
CA GLN A 228 1.18 -15.61 13.65
C GLN A 228 0.24 -16.81 13.63
N ALA A 229 -0.97 -16.66 13.08
CA ALA A 229 -1.94 -17.75 12.99
C ALA A 229 -1.40 -18.95 12.21
N ARG A 230 -0.66 -18.69 11.12
CA ARG A 230 -0.02 -19.75 10.34
C ARG A 230 1.10 -20.47 11.08
N ALA A 231 1.90 -19.75 11.86
CA ALA A 231 2.98 -20.36 12.64
C ALA A 231 2.44 -21.29 13.74
N LEU A 232 1.19 -21.12 14.18
CA LEU A 232 0.53 -21.98 15.17
C LEU A 232 -0.16 -23.21 14.56
N LEU A 233 -0.26 -23.27 13.22
CA LEU A 233 -0.86 -24.40 12.48
C LEU A 233 0.19 -25.40 11.96
N LEU A 234 1.48 -25.12 12.18
CA LEU A 234 2.62 -25.98 11.89
C LEU A 234 3.14 -26.61 13.20
#